data_AF-A0A2E9J7F8-F1
#
_entry.id   AF-A0A2E9J7F8-F1
#
_cell.length_a   1.000
_cell.length_b   1.000
_cell.length_c   1.000
_cell.angle_alpha   90.00
_cell.angle_beta   90.00
_cell.angle_gamma   90.00
#
_symmetry.space_group_name_H-M   'P 1'
#
loop_
_entity.id
_entity.type
_entity.pdbx_description
1 polymer ?
#
loop_
_entity_poly.entity_id
_entity_poly.type
_entity_poly.pdbx_seq_one_letter_code
_entity_poly.pdbx_strand_id
1 'polypeptide(L)'
;MVLLSDQHLIGHKPKKRIEIPPLYSWPPRPMAAVRWLMFDLHFPWGFFFIFLSVFSWKFLSPTHETLRSLNLSWMAMVWLRNAVLLSSVAGTIHWALYIRRFQKNEYKFDERWLQKNSRKFFHRDQVIDNIFWSLFSGVTVWSLFETLTLWMWASGRISKVDWGSDAIYL
;
A
#
# COMPACT_ATOMS: atom_id res chain seq x y z
N MET A 1 27.34 -26.62 -18.69
CA MET A 1 27.61 -26.13 -17.32
C MET A 1 27.91 -24.64 -17.45
N VAL A 2 26.91 -23.78 -17.25
CA VAL A 2 27.06 -22.33 -17.41
C VAL A 2 27.71 -21.82 -16.13
N LEU A 3 28.99 -21.43 -16.22
CA LEU A 3 29.69 -20.67 -15.20
C LEU A 3 28.97 -19.32 -15.06
N LEU A 4 28.11 -19.22 -14.05
CA LEU A 4 27.64 -17.93 -13.56
C LEU A 4 28.87 -17.24 -12.99
N SER A 5 29.48 -16.37 -13.78
CA SER A 5 30.45 -15.40 -13.30
C SER A 5 29.82 -14.66 -12.13
N ASP A 6 30.43 -14.77 -10.94
CA ASP A 6 30.17 -13.93 -9.78
C ASP A 6 30.58 -12.48 -10.11
N GLN A 7 29.89 -11.87 -11.07
CA GLN A 7 29.88 -10.43 -11.20
C GLN A 7 29.16 -9.91 -9.96
N HIS A 8 29.91 -9.29 -9.06
CA HIS A 8 29.37 -8.55 -7.94
C HIS A 8 28.37 -7.53 -8.51
N LEU A 9 27.07 -7.82 -8.41
CA LEU A 9 26.01 -6.93 -8.86
C LEU A 9 26.02 -5.71 -7.94
N ILE A 10 26.50 -4.58 -8.45
CA ILE A 10 26.57 -3.33 -7.68
C ILE A 10 25.31 -2.54 -8.01
N GLY A 11 24.26 -2.76 -7.22
CA GLY A 11 23.02 -1.99 -7.38
C GLY A 11 23.19 -0.49 -7.13
N HIS A 12 22.15 0.26 -7.46
CA HIS A 12 22.08 1.71 -7.32
C HIS A 12 22.43 2.17 -5.90
N LYS A 13 23.30 3.18 -5.81
CA LYS A 13 23.66 3.86 -4.56
C LYS A 13 23.23 5.32 -4.62
N PRO A 14 22.25 5.75 -3.80
CA PRO A 14 21.82 7.13 -3.76
C PRO A 14 23.00 8.06 -3.44
N LYS A 15 23.10 9.17 -4.17
CA LYS A 15 24.18 10.17 -3.96
C LYS A 15 24.05 10.91 -2.63
N LYS A 16 22.81 11.09 -2.15
CA LYS A 16 22.51 11.75 -0.88
C LYS A 16 22.55 10.74 0.26
N ARG A 17 23.10 11.16 1.39
CA ARG A 17 23.03 10.40 2.64
C ARG A 17 21.61 10.47 3.20
N ILE A 18 21.23 9.44 3.94
CA ILE A 18 20.00 9.46 4.73
C ILE A 18 20.22 10.42 5.90
N GLU A 19 19.43 11.48 5.95
CA GLU A 19 19.47 12.48 7.02
C GLU A 19 18.34 12.25 8.02
N ILE A 20 18.54 12.71 9.25
CA ILE A 20 17.50 12.67 10.28
C ILE A 20 16.41 13.67 9.88
N PRO A 21 15.12 13.28 9.87
CA PRO A 21 14.03 14.19 9.59
C PRO A 21 14.10 15.47 10.44
N PRO A 22 13.85 16.66 9.87
CA PRO A 22 13.83 17.92 10.61
C PRO A 22 12.86 17.93 11.80
N LEU A 23 11.84 17.06 11.76
CA LEU A 23 10.91 16.82 12.85
C LEU A 23 11.60 16.42 14.16
N TYR A 24 12.72 15.71 14.08
CA TYR A 24 13.49 15.22 15.24
C TYR A 24 14.75 16.07 15.50
N SER A 25 14.88 17.23 14.85
CA SER A 25 16.05 18.08 15.01
C SER A 25 16.01 18.89 16.30
N TRP A 26 17.17 19.01 16.96
CA TRP A 26 17.41 19.96 18.03
C TRP A 26 18.51 20.94 17.59
N PRO A 27 18.32 22.27 17.69
CA PRO A 27 17.11 22.96 18.18
C PRO A 27 15.89 22.76 17.24
N PRO A 28 14.65 22.89 17.74
CA PRO A 28 13.44 22.64 16.94
C PRO A 28 13.34 23.57 15.72
N ARG A 29 13.00 23.01 14.56
CA ARG A 29 12.88 23.74 13.28
C ARG A 29 11.47 23.60 12.70
N PRO A 30 10.45 24.30 13.24
CA PRO A 30 9.04 24.04 12.94
C PRO A 30 8.70 24.17 11.45
N MET A 31 9.18 25.21 10.77
CA MET A 31 8.92 25.39 9.33
C MET A 31 9.54 24.28 8.47
N ALA A 32 10.74 23.82 8.83
CA ALA A 32 11.38 22.70 8.14
C ALA A 32 10.65 21.38 8.43
N ALA A 33 10.15 21.19 9.65
CA ALA A 33 9.37 20.01 10.03
C ALA A 33 8.02 19.95 9.28
N VAL A 34 7.29 21.06 9.19
CA VAL A 34 6.03 21.14 8.43
C VAL A 34 6.28 20.89 6.94
N ARG A 35 7.31 21.52 6.35
CA ARG A 35 7.68 21.27 4.95
C ARG A 35 8.02 19.80 4.73
N TRP A 36 8.82 19.20 5.61
CA TRP A 36 9.19 17.79 5.52
C TRP A 36 7.95 16.89 5.59
N LEU A 37 7.03 17.17 6.53
CA LEU A 37 5.79 16.40 6.67
C LEU A 37 4.93 16.49 5.40
N MET A 38 4.76 17.69 4.85
CA MET A 38 3.91 17.87 3.66
C MET A 38 4.56 17.34 2.37
N PHE A 39 5.85 17.58 2.16
CA PHE A 39 6.49 17.34 0.86
C PHE A 39 7.45 16.16 0.83
N ASP A 40 8.16 15.88 1.91
CA ASP A 40 9.12 14.77 1.92
C ASP A 40 8.46 13.46 2.38
N LEU A 41 7.47 13.55 3.29
CA LEU A 41 6.72 12.39 3.79
C LEU A 41 5.46 12.10 2.96
N HIS A 42 4.61 13.10 2.71
CA HIS A 42 3.31 12.87 2.08
C HIS A 42 3.29 13.06 0.55
N PHE A 43 4.18 13.84 -0.05
CA PHE A 43 4.14 14.05 -1.50
C PHE A 43 4.97 13.00 -2.26
N PRO A 44 4.48 12.44 -3.38
CA PRO A 44 3.09 12.49 -3.86
C PRO A 44 2.21 11.38 -3.25
N TRP A 45 2.81 10.30 -2.75
CA TRP A 45 2.11 9.05 -2.44
C TRP A 45 1.19 9.14 -1.22
N GLY A 46 1.60 9.83 -0.16
CA GLY A 46 0.75 10.06 1.02
C GLY A 46 -0.53 10.80 0.66
N PHE A 47 -0.45 11.90 -0.10
CA PHE A 47 -1.64 12.60 -0.57
C PHE A 47 -2.48 11.76 -1.52
N PHE A 48 -1.84 10.97 -2.39
CA PHE A 48 -2.56 10.04 -3.25
C PHE A 48 -3.37 9.02 -2.44
N PHE A 49 -2.80 8.43 -1.38
CA PHE A 49 -3.52 7.50 -0.51
C PHE A 49 -4.59 8.18 0.34
N ILE A 50 -4.36 9.40 0.85
CA ILE A 50 -5.39 10.19 1.54
C ILE A 50 -6.57 10.44 0.61
N PHE A 51 -6.30 10.88 -0.62
CA PHE A 51 -7.33 11.06 -1.64
C PHE A 51 -8.09 9.75 -1.89
N LEU A 52 -7.38 8.64 -2.07
CA LEU A 52 -7.99 7.33 -2.32
C LEU A 52 -8.88 6.88 -1.16
N SER A 53 -8.44 7.11 0.09
CA SER A 53 -9.21 6.80 1.30
C SER A 53 -10.49 7.64 1.36
N VAL A 54 -10.40 8.96 1.18
CA VAL A 54 -11.57 9.84 1.18
C VAL A 54 -12.53 9.48 0.05
N PHE A 55 -12.01 9.24 -1.16
CA PHE A 55 -12.80 8.83 -2.31
C PHE A 55 -13.51 7.49 -2.07
N SER A 56 -12.79 6.49 -1.56
CA SER A 56 -13.36 5.18 -1.24
C SER A 56 -14.44 5.28 -0.15
N TRP A 57 -14.21 6.10 0.87
CA TRP A 57 -15.19 6.35 1.93
C TRP A 57 -16.46 7.02 1.38
N LYS A 58 -16.32 8.08 0.58
CA LYS A 58 -17.45 8.87 0.07
C LYS A 58 -18.28 8.15 -0.98
N PHE A 59 -17.65 7.41 -1.88
CA PHE A 59 -18.29 6.92 -3.10
C PHE A 59 -18.37 5.40 -3.21
N LEU A 60 -17.47 4.66 -2.55
CA LEU A 60 -17.35 3.21 -2.71
C LEU A 60 -17.73 2.43 -1.45
N SER A 61 -18.05 3.12 -0.36
CA SER A 61 -18.45 2.47 0.90
C SER A 61 -19.95 2.18 0.91
N PRO A 62 -20.38 1.01 1.43
CA PRO A 62 -21.79 0.69 1.55
C PRO A 62 -22.55 1.68 2.45
N THR A 63 -23.88 1.71 2.30
CA THR A 63 -24.74 2.51 3.17
C THR A 63 -24.67 2.02 4.62
N HIS A 64 -24.93 2.92 5.57
CA HIS A 64 -24.90 2.59 7.00
C HIS A 64 -25.84 1.43 7.36
N GLU A 65 -27.02 1.35 6.75
CA GLU A 65 -27.96 0.25 6.99
C GLU A 65 -27.41 -1.10 6.51
N THR A 66 -26.75 -1.13 5.34
CA THR A 66 -26.10 -2.35 4.84
C THR A 66 -25.01 -2.84 5.82
N LEU A 67 -24.23 -1.91 6.36
CA LEU A 67 -23.12 -2.22 7.27
C LEU A 67 -23.56 -2.84 8.60
N ARG A 68 -24.84 -2.68 9.03
CA ARG A 68 -25.32 -3.24 10.31
C ARG A 68 -25.40 -4.77 10.32
N SER A 69 -25.46 -5.40 9.15
CA SER A 69 -25.52 -6.86 9.01
C SER A 69 -24.27 -7.40 8.33
N LEU A 70 -23.75 -8.53 8.80
CA LEU A 70 -22.72 -9.26 8.07
C LEU A 70 -23.40 -10.05 6.95
N ASN A 71 -23.10 -9.68 5.71
CA ASN A 71 -23.59 -10.38 4.54
C ASN A 71 -22.45 -10.53 3.54
N LEU A 72 -22.26 -11.76 3.07
CA LEU A 72 -21.18 -12.11 2.15
C LEU A 72 -21.21 -11.29 0.85
N SER A 73 -22.39 -10.84 0.41
CA SER A 73 -22.56 -10.03 -0.80
C SER A 73 -21.81 -8.70 -0.73
N TRP A 74 -22.04 -7.88 0.30
CA TRP A 74 -21.34 -6.59 0.40
C TRP A 74 -19.88 -6.77 0.82
N MET A 75 -19.56 -7.81 1.60
CA MET A 75 -18.17 -8.16 1.92
C MET A 75 -17.39 -8.53 0.64
N ALA A 76 -18.00 -9.30 -0.26
CA ALA A 76 -17.43 -9.63 -1.56
C ALA A 76 -17.28 -8.39 -2.46
N MET A 77 -18.22 -7.44 -2.40
CA MET A 77 -18.09 -6.16 -3.12
C MET A 77 -16.93 -5.30 -2.58
N VAL A 78 -16.73 -5.25 -1.27
CA VAL A 78 -15.55 -4.59 -0.66
C VAL A 78 -14.27 -5.29 -1.09
N TRP A 79 -14.25 -6.62 -1.08
CA TRP A 79 -13.10 -7.39 -1.56
C TRP A 79 -12.78 -7.09 -3.03
N LEU A 80 -13.79 -7.10 -3.90
CA LEU A 80 -13.63 -6.80 -5.32
C LEU A 80 -13.11 -5.37 -5.52
N ARG A 81 -13.67 -4.39 -4.81
CA ARG A 81 -13.19 -3.00 -4.82
C ARG A 81 -11.72 -2.93 -4.44
N ASN A 82 -11.32 -3.58 -3.35
CA ASN A 82 -9.92 -3.59 -2.88
C ASN A 82 -8.98 -4.30 -3.86
N ALA A 83 -9.43 -5.39 -4.49
CA ALA A 83 -8.68 -6.09 -5.52
C ALA A 83 -8.46 -5.19 -6.75
N VAL A 84 -9.49 -4.45 -7.19
CA VAL A 84 -9.39 -3.48 -8.28
C VAL A 84 -8.43 -2.34 -7.91
N LEU A 85 -8.59 -1.74 -6.74
CA LEU A 85 -7.71 -0.66 -6.27
C LEU A 85 -6.24 -1.10 -6.23
N LEU A 86 -5.96 -2.25 -5.62
CA LEU A 86 -4.59 -2.76 -5.54
C LEU A 86 -4.03 -3.08 -6.92
N SER A 87 -4.82 -3.72 -7.78
CA SER A 87 -4.41 -4.06 -9.15
C SER A 87 -4.15 -2.82 -10.01
N SER A 88 -4.99 -1.79 -9.89
CA SER A 88 -4.82 -0.53 -10.62
C SER A 88 -3.58 0.24 -10.16
N VAL A 89 -3.33 0.32 -8.86
CA VAL A 89 -2.18 1.10 -8.35
C VAL A 89 -0.89 0.27 -8.44
N ALA A 90 -0.82 -0.82 -7.67
CA ALA A 90 0.38 -1.64 -7.58
C ALA A 90 0.64 -2.39 -8.89
N GLY A 91 -0.40 -2.87 -9.57
CA GLY A 91 -0.25 -3.54 -10.86
C GLY A 91 0.29 -2.61 -11.95
N THR A 92 -0.16 -1.36 -12.04
CA THR A 92 0.39 -0.38 -13.01
C THR A 92 1.85 -0.06 -12.71
N ILE A 93 2.21 0.18 -11.45
CA ILE A 93 3.60 0.40 -11.05
C ILE A 93 4.46 -0.82 -11.39
N HIS A 94 3.99 -2.02 -11.02
CA HIS A 94 4.70 -3.27 -11.25
C HIS A 94 4.88 -3.55 -12.74
N TRP A 95 3.85 -3.30 -13.54
CA TRP A 95 3.92 -3.44 -14.99
C TRP A 95 4.90 -2.44 -15.62
N ALA A 96 4.85 -1.16 -15.24
CA ALA A 96 5.78 -0.15 -15.76
C ALA A 96 7.24 -0.46 -15.40
N LEU A 97 7.51 -0.82 -14.14
CA LEU A 97 8.87 -1.00 -13.63
C LEU A 97 9.47 -2.38 -13.92
N TYR A 98 8.68 -3.46 -13.86
CA TYR A 98 9.21 -4.82 -13.97
C TYR A 98 8.90 -5.52 -15.30
N ILE A 99 7.75 -5.22 -15.91
CA ILE A 99 7.36 -5.82 -17.20
C ILE A 99 7.92 -4.99 -18.35
N ARG A 100 7.59 -3.70 -18.41
CA ARG A 100 8.11 -2.76 -19.41
C ARG A 100 9.53 -2.29 -19.14
N ARG A 101 10.01 -2.42 -17.89
CA ARG A 101 11.36 -2.04 -17.47
C ARG A 101 11.71 -0.60 -17.83
N PHE A 102 10.75 0.30 -17.65
CA PHE A 102 10.85 1.70 -18.10
C PHE A 102 12.13 2.40 -17.59
N GLN A 103 12.55 2.10 -16.36
CA GLN A 103 13.76 2.67 -15.74
C GLN A 103 14.98 1.73 -15.76
N LYS A 104 14.89 0.59 -16.47
CA LYS A 104 15.94 -0.45 -16.54
C LYS A 104 16.50 -0.77 -15.14
N ASN A 105 17.81 -0.62 -14.94
CA ASN A 105 18.49 -0.86 -13.67
C ASN A 105 18.89 0.43 -12.93
N GLU A 106 18.55 1.62 -13.45
CA GLU A 106 19.13 2.90 -12.99
C GLU A 106 18.92 3.16 -11.50
N TYR A 107 17.76 2.76 -10.95
CA TYR A 107 17.36 2.99 -9.57
C TYR A 107 17.20 1.69 -8.76
N LYS A 108 17.63 0.54 -9.29
CA LYS A 108 17.47 -0.74 -8.61
C LYS A 108 18.61 -0.98 -7.63
N PHE A 109 18.29 -1.13 -6.35
CA PHE A 109 19.25 -1.53 -5.32
C PHE A 109 19.76 -2.97 -5.49
N ASP A 110 18.94 -3.83 -6.10
CA ASP A 110 19.32 -5.17 -6.52
C ASP A 110 19.08 -5.28 -8.03
N GLU A 111 20.16 -5.51 -8.79
CA GLU A 111 20.09 -5.56 -10.24
C GLU A 111 19.30 -6.78 -10.74
N ARG A 112 19.15 -7.82 -9.90
CA ARG A 112 18.43 -9.05 -10.26
C ARG A 112 17.00 -8.74 -10.67
N TRP A 113 16.60 -9.32 -11.79
CA TRP A 113 15.22 -9.25 -12.26
C TRP A 113 14.36 -10.34 -11.59
N LEU A 114 13.04 -10.15 -11.63
CA LEU A 114 12.09 -11.11 -11.09
C LEU A 114 12.32 -12.49 -11.74
N GLN A 115 12.41 -13.52 -10.89
CA GLN A 115 12.81 -14.85 -11.32
C GLN A 115 11.70 -15.54 -12.12
N LYS A 116 12.11 -16.26 -13.16
CA LYS A 116 11.28 -17.19 -13.95
C LYS A 116 11.88 -18.59 -13.85
N ASN A 117 11.03 -19.61 -13.96
CA ASN A 117 11.39 -21.03 -13.86
C ASN A 117 12.13 -21.41 -12.55
N SER A 118 11.72 -20.82 -11.43
CA SER A 118 12.30 -21.09 -10.10
C SER A 118 11.29 -21.85 -9.23
N ARG A 119 11.70 -22.98 -8.63
CA ARG A 119 10.80 -23.79 -7.77
C ARG A 119 10.34 -23.09 -6.49
N LYS A 120 10.96 -21.94 -6.15
CA LYS A 120 10.62 -21.14 -4.98
C LYS A 120 9.23 -20.48 -5.08
N PHE A 121 8.79 -20.16 -6.29
CA PHE A 121 7.59 -19.36 -6.52
C PHE A 121 6.44 -20.21 -7.05
N PHE A 122 5.21 -19.83 -6.70
CA PHE A 122 3.99 -20.39 -7.28
C PHE A 122 4.03 -20.27 -8.81
N HIS A 123 3.61 -21.33 -9.51
CA HIS A 123 3.78 -21.50 -10.97
C HIS A 123 5.21 -21.29 -11.50
N ARG A 124 6.22 -21.35 -10.63
CA ARG A 124 7.62 -21.07 -10.96
C ARG A 124 7.88 -19.68 -11.52
N ASP A 125 6.98 -18.73 -11.26
CA ASP A 125 7.03 -17.38 -11.80
C ASP A 125 6.76 -16.36 -10.69
N GLN A 126 7.78 -15.60 -10.34
CA GLN A 126 7.69 -14.64 -9.25
C GLN A 126 6.61 -13.56 -9.47
N VAL A 127 6.32 -13.19 -10.73
CA VAL A 127 5.27 -12.20 -11.02
C VAL A 127 3.90 -12.77 -10.70
N ILE A 128 3.64 -14.00 -11.13
CA ILE A 128 2.35 -14.68 -10.90
C ILE A 128 2.17 -14.95 -9.41
N ASP A 129 3.22 -15.42 -8.73
CA ASP A 129 3.23 -15.64 -7.29
C ASP A 129 2.90 -14.35 -6.52
N ASN A 130 3.58 -13.24 -6.85
CA ASN A 130 3.30 -11.94 -6.22
C ASN A 130 1.85 -11.50 -6.43
N ILE A 131 1.32 -11.60 -7.65
CA ILE A 131 -0.07 -11.22 -7.96
C ILE A 131 -1.04 -12.09 -7.16
N PHE A 132 -0.83 -13.41 -7.18
CA PHE A 132 -1.69 -14.36 -6.50
C PHE A 132 -1.73 -14.11 -4.99
N TRP A 133 -0.57 -14.03 -4.33
CA TRP A 133 -0.54 -13.82 -2.88
C TRP A 133 -0.99 -12.41 -2.47
N SER A 134 -0.73 -11.39 -3.29
CA SER A 134 -1.23 -10.03 -3.01
C SER A 134 -2.76 -9.98 -3.04
N LEU A 135 -3.39 -10.63 -4.02
CA LEU A 135 -4.85 -10.62 -4.17
C LEU A 135 -5.55 -11.63 -3.24
N PHE A 136 -5.14 -12.89 -3.24
CA PHE A 136 -5.87 -13.92 -2.49
C PHE A 136 -5.56 -13.92 -0.99
N SER A 137 -4.35 -13.51 -0.58
CA SER A 137 -4.01 -13.37 0.84
C SER A 137 -4.16 -11.92 1.29
N GLY A 138 -3.38 -11.00 0.70
CA GLY A 138 -3.35 -9.60 1.13
C GLY A 138 -4.71 -8.89 1.09
N VAL A 139 -5.36 -8.87 -0.08
CA VAL A 139 -6.67 -8.22 -0.22
C VAL A 139 -7.74 -8.91 0.61
N THR A 140 -7.68 -10.23 0.78
CA THR A 140 -8.62 -10.95 1.64
C THR A 140 -8.49 -10.52 3.09
N VAL A 141 -7.27 -10.47 3.65
CA VAL A 141 -7.03 -10.03 5.02
C VAL A 141 -7.44 -8.56 5.20
N TRP A 142 -7.05 -7.68 4.27
CA TRP A 142 -7.44 -6.27 4.29
C TRP A 142 -8.97 -6.11 4.29
N SER A 143 -9.66 -6.81 3.39
CA SER A 143 -11.11 -6.69 3.25
C SER A 143 -11.86 -7.29 4.44
N LEU A 144 -11.35 -8.38 5.03
CA LEU A 144 -11.92 -8.92 6.27
C LEU A 144 -11.77 -7.92 7.41
N PHE A 145 -10.59 -7.34 7.58
CA PHE A 145 -10.36 -6.32 8.60
C PHE A 145 -11.29 -5.10 8.41
N GLU A 146 -11.39 -4.60 7.18
CA GLU A 146 -12.25 -3.46 6.85
C GLU A 146 -13.73 -3.79 7.09
N THR A 147 -14.24 -4.89 6.53
CA THR A 147 -15.65 -5.28 6.65
C THR A 147 -16.05 -5.51 8.11
N LEU A 148 -15.22 -6.20 8.90
CA LEU A 148 -15.47 -6.41 10.32
C LEU A 148 -15.46 -5.09 11.10
N THR A 149 -14.52 -4.19 10.81
CA THR A 149 -14.45 -2.89 11.47
C THR A 149 -15.67 -2.03 11.16
N LEU A 150 -16.07 -1.96 9.88
CA LEU A 150 -17.26 -1.22 9.45
C LEU A 150 -18.53 -1.78 10.06
N TRP A 151 -18.65 -3.11 10.14
CA TRP A 151 -19.78 -3.76 10.77
C TRP A 151 -19.83 -3.50 12.28
N MET A 152 -18.71 -3.61 12.99
CA MET A 152 -18.64 -3.31 14.42
C MET A 152 -19.03 -1.85 14.69
N TRP A 153 -18.56 -0.91 13.86
CA TRP A 153 -18.93 0.50 13.95
C TRP A 153 -20.41 0.75 13.66
N ALA A 154 -20.96 0.17 12.59
CA ALA A 154 -22.36 0.40 12.21
C ALA A 154 -23.37 -0.26 13.16
N SER A 155 -23.01 -1.42 13.72
CA SER A 155 -23.81 -2.16 14.69
C SER A 155 -23.68 -1.66 16.13
N GLY A 156 -22.84 -0.65 16.38
CA GLY A 156 -22.66 -0.06 17.72
C GLY A 156 -21.82 -0.88 18.69
N ARG A 157 -21.03 -1.84 18.20
CA ARG A 157 -20.08 -2.63 19.03
C ARG A 157 -18.83 -1.85 19.39
N ILE A 158 -18.46 -0.88 18.55
CA ILE A 158 -17.41 0.10 18.82
C ILE A 158 -18.09 1.46 19.01
N SER A 159 -17.65 2.20 20.03
CA SER A 159 -18.15 3.55 20.29
C SER A 159 -17.96 4.45 19.08
N LYS A 160 -19.01 5.17 18.72
CA LYS A 160 -18.90 6.26 17.75
C LYS A 160 -18.29 7.44 18.48
N VAL A 161 -17.18 7.94 17.97
CA VAL A 161 -16.51 9.13 18.51
C VAL A 161 -17.04 10.32 17.73
N ASP A 162 -17.60 11.29 18.43
CA ASP A 162 -18.07 12.53 17.81
C ASP A 162 -17.14 13.68 18.16
N TRP A 163 -16.91 14.56 17.18
CA TRP A 163 -16.03 15.72 17.33
C TRP A 163 -16.51 16.69 18.43
N GLY A 164 -17.80 16.71 18.74
CA GLY A 164 -18.38 17.56 19.77
C GLY A 164 -18.33 16.96 21.19
N SER A 165 -18.59 15.66 21.34
CA SER A 165 -18.66 15.01 22.67
C SER A 165 -17.33 14.43 23.14
N ASP A 166 -16.45 14.03 22.22
CA ASP A 166 -15.31 13.18 22.54
C ASP A 166 -13.97 13.79 22.11
N ALA A 167 -13.85 15.11 22.19
CA ALA A 167 -12.68 15.88 21.74
C ALA A 167 -11.34 15.50 22.43
N ILE A 168 -11.37 14.73 23.52
CA ILE A 168 -10.16 14.24 24.21
C ILE A 168 -9.57 13.00 23.50
N TYR A 169 -10.38 12.27 22.73
CA TYR A 169 -10.00 11.02 22.06
C TYR A 169 -9.68 11.18 20.56
N LEU A 170 -9.84 12.38 20.00
CA LEU A 170 -9.61 12.75 18.59
C LEU A 170 -8.56 13.86 18.47
#